data_AF-A0A9E4YU41-F1
#
_entry.id   AF-A0A9E4YU41-F1
#
_cell.length_a   1.000
_cell.length_b   1.000
_cell.length_c   1.000
_cell.angle_alpha   90.00
_cell.angle_beta   90.00
_cell.angle_gamma   90.00
#
_symmetry.space_group_name_H-M   'P 1'
#
loop_
_entity.id
_entity.type
_entity.pdbx_description
1 polymer ?
#
loop_
_entity_poly.entity_id
_entity_poly.type
_entity_poly.pdbx_seq_one_letter_code
_entity_poly.pdbx_strand_id
1 'polypeptide(L)'
;FTRVVLPLSVSGIIAVIVFTFTLTLHEFIYALTFVTASAQRTISVGVPVELIRGDVFFWQSLMAAAVIVAIPVGIVYSLFLSRLVAGLTMGAVKG
;
A
#
# COMPACT_ATOMS: atom_id res chain seq x y z
N PHE A 1 22.78 14.00 -16.38
CA PHE A 1 21.92 13.62 -15.24
C PHE A 1 21.23 12.27 -15.47
N THR A 2 20.41 12.13 -16.51
CA THR A 2 19.60 10.92 -16.82
C THR A 2 20.38 9.62 -17.07
N ARG A 3 21.63 9.68 -17.55
CA ARG A 3 22.41 8.47 -17.89
C ARG A 3 23.33 7.95 -16.77
N VAL A 4 23.57 8.76 -15.74
CA VAL A 4 24.57 8.48 -14.69
C VAL A 4 23.93 8.48 -13.31
N VAL A 5 23.16 9.52 -12.97
CA VAL A 5 22.52 9.65 -11.66
C VAL A 5 21.27 8.78 -11.57
N LEU A 6 20.45 8.76 -12.63
CA LEU A 6 19.19 8.04 -12.66
C LEU A 6 19.31 6.53 -12.41
N PRO A 7 20.22 5.77 -13.08
CA PRO A 7 20.39 4.33 -12.81
C PRO A 7 20.92 4.04 -11.40
N LEU A 8 21.75 4.92 -10.83
CA LEU A 8 22.26 4.78 -9.45
C LEU A 8 21.16 5.02 -8.41
N SER A 9 20.21 5.91 -8.70
CA SER A 9 19.07 6.20 -7.82
C SER A 9 17.91 5.22 -7.94
N VAL A 10 17.95 4.23 -8.86
CA VAL A 10 16.84 3.28 -9.07
C VAL A 10 16.47 2.52 -7.80
N SER A 11 17.46 2.09 -7.00
CA SER A 11 17.18 1.41 -5.72
C SER A 11 16.45 2.31 -4.73
N GLY A 12 16.84 3.59 -4.65
CA GLY A 12 16.18 4.60 -3.82
C GLY A 12 14.76 4.92 -4.31
N ILE A 13 14.55 5.04 -5.62
CA ILE A 13 13.24 5.29 -6.21
C ILE A 13 12.27 4.13 -5.92
N ILE A 14 12.75 2.88 -6.03
CA ILE A 14 11.94 1.70 -5.69
C ILE A 14 11.54 1.69 -4.22
N ALA A 15 12.47 2.05 -3.32
CA ALA A 15 12.15 2.16 -1.90
C ALA A 15 11.07 3.21 -1.63
N VAL A 16 11.19 4.41 -2.21
CA VAL A 16 10.17 5.46 -2.09
C VAL A 16 8.82 4.99 -2.61
N ILE A 17 8.77 4.33 -3.78
CA ILE A 17 7.52 3.81 -4.35
C ILE A 17 6.85 2.84 -3.37
N VAL A 18 7.60 1.89 -2.81
CA VAL A 18 7.05 0.92 -1.84
C VAL A 18 6.53 1.64 -0.60
N PHE A 19 7.34 2.50 0.01
CA PHE A 19 6.93 3.23 1.23
C PHE A 19 5.70 4.12 0.98
N THR A 20 5.67 4.88 -0.11
CA THR A 20 4.52 5.71 -0.47
C THR A 20 3.28 4.86 -0.71
N PHE A 21 3.39 3.75 -1.44
CA PHE A 21 2.27 2.83 -1.66
C PHE A 21 1.70 2.29 -0.35
N THR A 22 2.56 1.89 0.59
CA THR A 22 2.16 1.43 1.92
C THR A 22 1.44 2.53 2.70
N LEU A 23 1.96 3.76 2.69
CA LEU A 23 1.36 4.89 3.38
C LEU A 23 -0.03 5.21 2.82
N THR A 24 -0.19 5.20 1.50
CA THR A 24 -1.49 5.47 0.85
C THR A 24 -2.53 4.38 1.15
N LEU A 25 -2.13 3.12 1.25
CA LEU A 25 -3.06 2.03 1.62
C LEU A 25 -3.54 2.12 3.07
N HIS A 26 -2.69 2.62 3.98
CA HIS A 26 -3.04 2.81 5.39
C HIS A 26 -3.67 4.17 5.67
N GLU A 27 -3.86 4.99 4.63
CA GLU A 27 -4.53 6.27 4.74
C GLU A 27 -6.01 6.02 5.06
N PHE A 28 -6.48 6.61 6.17
CA PHE A 28 -7.84 6.45 6.67
C PHE A 28 -8.50 7.79 6.99
N ILE A 29 -7.80 8.68 7.70
CA ILE A 29 -8.36 9.93 8.24
C ILE A 29 -8.70 10.94 7.14
N TYR A 30 -7.84 11.10 6.13
CA TYR A 30 -8.07 12.02 5.02
C TYR A 30 -9.20 11.52 4.13
N ALA A 31 -9.22 10.24 3.77
CA ALA A 31 -10.32 9.65 3.04
C ALA A 31 -11.65 9.78 3.79
N LEU A 32 -11.68 9.55 5.11
CA LEU A 32 -12.89 9.70 5.92
C LEU A 32 -13.39 11.16 5.95
N THR A 33 -12.47 12.12 6.00
CA THR A 33 -12.81 13.54 6.15
C THR A 33 -13.24 14.18 4.83
N PHE A 34 -12.56 13.85 3.73
CA PHE A 34 -12.76 14.52 2.44
C PHE A 34 -13.67 13.76 1.47
N VAL A 35 -13.82 12.43 1.62
CA VAL A 35 -14.60 11.61 0.68
C VAL A 35 -15.97 11.28 1.26
N THR A 36 -16.96 12.09 0.88
CA THR A 36 -18.33 11.93 1.38
C THR A 36 -19.15 10.91 0.57
N ALA A 37 -18.95 10.84 -0.75
CA ALA A 37 -19.69 9.96 -1.63
C ALA A 37 -19.27 8.49 -1.44
N SER A 38 -20.22 7.60 -1.12
CA SER A 38 -19.96 6.17 -0.87
C SER A 38 -19.23 5.50 -2.05
N ALA A 39 -19.62 5.81 -3.29
CA ALA A 39 -19.01 5.27 -4.50
C ALA A 39 -17.55 5.71 -4.75
N GLN A 40 -17.03 6.67 -3.99
CA GLN A 40 -15.66 7.18 -4.14
C GLN A 40 -14.78 6.85 -2.93
N ARG A 41 -15.33 6.17 -1.91
CA ARG A 41 -14.57 5.82 -0.70
C ARG A 41 -13.46 4.84 -1.04
N THR A 42 -12.28 5.11 -0.49
CA THR A 42 -11.16 4.17 -0.52
C THR A 42 -11.53 2.91 0.24
N ILE A 43 -10.92 1.78 -0.12
CA ILE A 43 -11.26 0.49 0.51
C ILE A 43 -11.03 0.53 2.03
N SER A 44 -9.99 1.26 2.47
CA SER A 44 -9.62 1.44 3.87
C SER A 44 -10.73 2.09 4.71
N VAL A 45 -11.56 2.98 4.12
CA VAL A 45 -12.68 3.65 4.81
C VAL A 45 -14.03 3.02 4.44
N GLY A 46 -14.24 2.68 3.17
CA GLY A 46 -15.52 2.16 2.68
C GLY A 46 -15.91 0.84 3.34
N VAL A 47 -14.97 -0.09 3.51
CA VAL A 47 -15.22 -1.39 4.14
C VAL A 47 -15.73 -1.23 5.58
N PRO A 48 -15.05 -0.53 6.49
CA PRO A 48 -15.55 -0.36 7.85
C PRO A 48 -16.82 0.51 7.92
N VAL A 49 -16.95 1.57 7.12
CA VAL A 49 -18.15 2.44 7.16
C VAL A 49 -19.41 1.73 6.68
N GLU A 50 -19.32 0.83 5.69
CA GLU A 50 -20.50 0.14 5.14
C GLU A 50 -20.84 -1.16 5.91
N LEU A 51 -19.84 -1.81 6.52
CA LEU A 51 -19.98 -3.11 7.19
C LEU A 51 -20.04 -3.04 8.73
N ILE A 52 -19.77 -1.89 9.32
CA ILE A 52 -19.96 -1.64 10.76
C ILE A 52 -21.11 -0.65 10.89
N ARG A 53 -22.29 -1.16 11.28
CA ARG A 53 -23.51 -0.35 11.41
C ARG A 53 -23.90 -0.24 12.88
N GLY A 54 -23.38 0.78 13.56
CA GLY A 54 -23.52 0.92 15.00
C GLY A 54 -22.88 -0.29 15.70
N ASP A 55 -23.66 -1.02 16.51
CA ASP A 55 -23.22 -2.22 17.22
C ASP A 55 -23.30 -3.52 16.38
N VAL A 56 -23.72 -3.44 15.11
CA VAL A 56 -23.83 -4.59 14.21
C VAL A 56 -22.60 -4.69 13.32
N PHE A 57 -21.86 -5.79 13.47
CA PHE A 57 -20.64 -6.09 12.72
C PHE A 57 -20.86 -7.25 11.76
N PHE A 58 -20.73 -7.00 10.46
CA PHE A 58 -20.76 -8.05 9.45
C PHE A 58 -19.41 -8.76 9.33
N TRP A 59 -19.03 -9.57 10.32
CA TRP A 59 -17.72 -10.22 10.44
C TRP A 59 -17.31 -11.03 9.21
N GLN A 60 -18.24 -11.78 8.63
CA GLN A 60 -18.00 -12.62 7.46
C GLN A 60 -17.60 -11.76 6.25
N SER A 61 -18.32 -10.66 6.04
CA SER A 61 -18.03 -9.71 4.96
C SER A 61 -16.76 -8.90 5.23
N LEU A 62 -16.49 -8.55 6.48
CA LEU A 62 -15.25 -7.86 6.89
C LEU A 62 -14.02 -8.72 6.61
N MET A 63 -14.05 -10.00 7.00
CA MET A 63 -12.96 -10.94 6.75
C MET A 63 -12.80 -11.22 5.25
N ALA A 64 -13.91 -11.38 4.51
CA ALA A 64 -13.86 -11.54 3.06
C ALA A 64 -13.22 -10.32 2.37
N ALA A 65 -13.62 -9.10 2.75
CA ALA A 65 -13.04 -7.87 2.23
C ALA A 65 -11.54 -7.78 2.56
N ALA A 66 -11.13 -8.13 3.79
CA ALA A 66 -9.73 -8.13 4.19
C ALA A 66 -8.88 -9.07 3.32
N VAL A 67 -9.37 -10.29 3.03
CA VAL A 67 -8.68 -11.24 2.15
C VAL A 67 -8.60 -10.72 0.71
N ILE A 68 -9.71 -10.19 0.18
CA ILE A 68 -9.77 -9.64 -1.18
C ILE A 68 -8.76 -8.50 -1.36
N VAL A 69 -8.54 -7.68 -0.32
CA VAL A 69 -7.55 -6.59 -0.33
C VAL A 69 -6.13 -7.10 -0.13
N ALA A 70 -5.93 -8.07 0.76
CA ALA A 70 -4.61 -8.61 1.07
C ALA A 70 -3.95 -9.28 -0.15
N ILE A 71 -4.73 -9.94 -1.00
CA ILE A 71 -4.22 -10.63 -2.20
C ILE A 71 -3.47 -9.70 -3.16
N PRO A 72 -4.09 -8.63 -3.73
CA PRO A 72 -3.41 -7.74 -4.66
C PRO A 72 -2.27 -6.98 -3.98
N VAL A 73 -2.43 -6.57 -2.72
CA VAL A 73 -1.36 -5.90 -1.96
C VAL A 73 -0.15 -6.82 -1.79
N GLY A 74 -0.37 -8.09 -1.43
CA GLY A 74 0.68 -9.09 -1.31
C GLY A 74 1.40 -9.38 -2.61
N ILE A 75 0.68 -9.44 -3.74
CA ILE A 75 1.27 -9.59 -5.07
C ILE A 75 2.17 -8.40 -5.38
N VAL A 76 1.66 -7.17 -5.22
CA VAL A 76 2.45 -5.95 -5.46
C VAL A 76 3.70 -5.95 -4.58
N TYR A 77 3.56 -6.20 -3.28
CA TYR A 77 4.69 -6.28 -2.37
C TYR A 77 5.72 -7.31 -2.82
N SER A 78 5.30 -8.53 -3.18
CA SER A 78 6.21 -9.59 -3.61
C SER A 78 7.08 -9.18 -4.82
N LEU A 79 6.51 -8.42 -5.76
CA LEU A 79 7.22 -7.95 -6.96
C LEU A 79 8.27 -6.87 -6.64
N PHE A 80 7.99 -5.98 -5.69
CA PHE A 80 8.90 -4.89 -5.33
C PHE A 80 9.90 -5.28 -4.24
N LEU A 81 9.55 -6.21 -3.34
CA LEU A 81 10.38 -6.59 -2.20
C LEU A 81 11.70 -7.22 -2.64
N SER A 82 11.71 -8.07 -3.68
CA SER A 82 12.95 -8.64 -4.22
C SER A 82 13.91 -7.58 -4.75
N ARG A 83 13.38 -6.52 -5.37
CA ARG A 83 14.18 -5.40 -5.90
C ARG A 83 14.68 -4.48 -4.78
N LEU A 84 13.88 -4.30 -3.74
CA LEU A 84 14.26 -3.55 -2.54
C LEU A 84 15.40 -4.26 -1.79
N VAL A 85 15.30 -5.58 -1.59
CA VAL A 85 16.36 -6.39 -0.99
C VAL A 85 17.65 -6.36 -1.82
N ALA A 86 17.55 -6.53 -3.15
CA ALA A 86 18.71 -6.44 -4.03
C ALA A 86 19.36 -5.04 -4.05
N GLY A 87 18.56 -3.97 -3.93
CA GLY A 87 19.04 -2.60 -3.83
C GLY A 87 19.77 -2.30 -2.51
N LEU A 88 19.29 -2.87 -1.40
CA LEU A 88 19.94 -2.77 -0.09
C LEU A 88 21.27 -3.55 -0.05
N THR A 89 21.31 -4.75 -0.62
CA THR A 89 22.53 -5.57 -0.62
C THR A 89 23.63 -4.99 -1.48
N MET A 90 23.33 -4.46 -2.67
CA MET A 90 24.34 -3.77 -3.51
C MET A 90 25.00 -2.56 -2.84
N GLY A 91 24.30 -1.89 -1.92
CA GLY A 91 24.88 -0.82 -1.09
C GLY A 91 25.78 -1.32 0.04
N ALA A 92 25.58 -2.56 0.50
CA ALA A 92 26.32 -3.18 1.59
C ALA A 92 27.60 -3.92 1.14
N VAL A 93 27.69 -4.40 -0.11
CA VAL A 93 28.85 -5.18 -0.61
C VAL A 93 29.99 -4.33 -1.19
N LYS A 94 30.05 -3.03 -0.91
CA LYS A 94 31.28 -2.23 -1.09
C LYS A 94 31.99 -2.08 0.25
N GLY A 95 32.40 -3.22 0.78
CA GLY A 95 33.40 -3.44 1.81
C GLY A 95 34.20 -4.66 1.41
#